data_AF-A0A2X1JJA8-F1
#
_entry.id   AF-A0A2X1JJA8-F1
#
_cell.length_a   1.000
_cell.length_b   1.000
_cell.length_c   1.000
_cell.angle_alpha   90.00
_cell.angle_beta   90.00
_cell.angle_gamma   90.00
#
_symmetry.space_group_name_H-M   'P 1'
#
loop_
_entity.id
_entity.type
_entity.pdbx_description
1 polymer ?
#
loop_
_entity_poly.entity_id
_entity_poly.type
_entity_poly.pdbx_seq_one_letter_code
_entity_poly.pdbx_strand_id
1 'polypeptide(L)'
;MAGERGTVARRCVFRGYRGKMLILATLLLFCAVLLIVLVGTLYPMIYGLLGWGRLSVGAPYFNRATLPFGLLMLVVIVLATFVSGKRAQLPALVAHAGVLLFAAGVVVSSVSRQEISLNLQPGQPVTLAGYTFRFERLDLQAKGNYTSEKAIVALFDHQQRIGELTPERRFYEARRQQMMEPSIRWNGIHDWYAVMGGENWAGSLRFSFVCTKRCALDLGGRIVDDCRRIIKRMAGEEAR
;
A
#
# COMPACT_ATOMS: atom_id res chain seq x y z
N MET A 1 -2.00 51.95 36.86
CA MET A 1 -2.84 50.86 37.43
C MET A 1 -4.05 50.43 36.57
N ALA A 2 -4.54 51.24 35.60
CA ALA A 2 -5.66 50.84 34.71
C ALA A 2 -5.22 50.12 33.41
N GLY A 3 -3.99 50.36 32.93
CA GLY A 3 -3.49 49.76 31.67
C GLY A 3 -3.19 48.26 31.74
N GLU A 4 -2.66 47.76 32.87
CA GLU A 4 -2.27 46.36 33.00
C GLU A 4 -3.45 45.38 33.08
N ARG A 5 -4.57 45.80 33.69
CA ARG A 5 -5.79 44.98 33.77
C ARG A 5 -6.42 44.73 32.40
N GLY A 6 -6.36 45.71 31.49
CA GLY A 6 -6.86 45.57 30.12
C GLY A 6 -6.03 44.59 29.27
N THR A 7 -4.70 44.56 29.46
CA THR A 7 -3.82 43.61 28.77
C THR A 7 -3.98 42.17 29.25
N VAL A 8 -4.26 41.93 30.54
CA VAL A 8 -4.47 40.58 31.09
C VAL A 8 -5.82 40.00 30.65
N ALA A 9 -6.89 40.81 30.67
CA ALA A 9 -8.21 40.38 30.22
C ALA A 9 -8.23 40.03 28.71
N ARG A 10 -7.59 40.85 27.86
CA ARG A 10 -7.42 40.54 26.43
C ARG A 10 -6.65 39.23 26.19
N ARG A 11 -5.64 38.94 27.02
CA ARG A 11 -4.82 37.72 26.90
C ARG A 11 -5.59 36.45 27.30
N CYS A 12 -6.52 36.54 28.28
CA CYS A 12 -7.40 35.43 28.67
C CYS A 12 -8.49 35.14 27.61
N VAL A 13 -9.12 36.17 27.04
CA VAL A 13 -10.12 36.00 25.97
C VAL A 13 -9.46 35.39 24.73
N PHE A 14 -8.30 35.89 24.32
CA PHE A 14 -7.55 35.37 23.15
C PHE A 14 -7.06 33.92 23.35
N ARG A 15 -6.65 33.54 24.57
CA ARG A 15 -6.30 32.14 24.92
C ARG A 15 -7.52 31.21 24.84
N GLY A 16 -8.70 31.67 25.28
CA GLY A 16 -9.95 30.92 25.19
C GLY A 16 -10.45 30.70 23.76
N TYR A 17 -10.35 31.72 22.90
CA TYR A 17 -10.70 31.60 21.48
C TYR A 17 -9.76 30.66 20.72
N ARG A 18 -8.44 30.70 21.01
CA ARG A 18 -7.45 29.79 20.41
C ARG A 18 -7.76 28.31 20.66
N GLY A 19 -8.15 27.94 21.88
CA GLY A 19 -8.50 26.54 22.19
C GLY A 19 -9.77 26.09 21.47
N LYS A 20 -10.81 26.93 21.47
CA LYS A 20 -12.09 26.64 20.79
C LYS A 20 -11.94 26.52 19.27
N MET A 21 -11.11 27.36 18.64
CA MET A 21 -10.80 27.25 17.20
C MET A 21 -10.08 25.95 16.85
N LEU A 22 -9.14 25.48 17.68
CA LEU A 22 -8.43 24.21 17.43
C LEU A 22 -9.34 22.98 17.57
N ILE A 23 -10.25 22.99 18.55
CA ILE A 23 -11.27 21.94 18.69
C ILE A 23 -12.23 21.95 17.50
N LEU A 24 -12.71 23.12 17.07
CA LEU A 24 -13.57 23.25 15.90
C LEU A 24 -12.87 22.77 14.62
N ALA A 25 -11.59 23.14 14.43
CA ALA A 25 -10.80 22.68 13.28
C ALA A 25 -10.63 21.16 13.27
N THR A 26 -10.38 20.54 14.43
CA THR A 26 -10.27 19.07 14.55
C THR A 26 -11.61 18.39 14.23
N LEU A 27 -12.73 18.94 14.73
CA LEU A 27 -14.06 18.42 14.46
C LEU A 27 -14.43 18.52 12.97
N LEU A 28 -14.12 19.64 12.31
CA LEU A 28 -14.34 19.81 10.88
C LEU A 28 -13.50 18.84 10.04
N LEU A 29 -12.23 18.62 10.41
CA LEU A 29 -11.36 17.63 9.76
C LEU A 29 -11.89 16.21 9.94
N PHE A 30 -12.39 15.88 11.13
CA PHE A 30 -13.02 14.59 11.39
C PHE A 30 -14.27 14.38 10.53
N CYS A 31 -15.16 15.38 10.45
CA CYS A 31 -16.33 15.33 9.57
C CYS A 31 -15.93 15.16 8.09
N ALA A 32 -14.87 15.83 7.64
CA ALA A 32 -14.36 15.68 6.26
C ALA A 32 -13.89 14.24 5.98
N VAL A 33 -13.12 13.64 6.90
CA VAL A 33 -12.67 12.25 6.77
C VAL A 33 -13.86 11.28 6.73
N LEU A 34 -14.86 11.46 7.60
CA LEU A 34 -16.06 10.62 7.59
C LEU A 34 -16.82 10.71 6.27
N LEU A 35 -16.95 11.91 5.69
CA LEU A 35 -17.58 12.09 4.39
C LEU A 35 -16.80 11.39 3.27
N ILE A 36 -15.47 11.46 3.27
CA ILE A 36 -14.62 10.76 2.29
C ILE A 36 -14.85 9.24 2.36
N VAL A 37 -14.89 8.68 3.59
CA VAL A 37 -15.12 7.25 3.81
C VAL A 37 -16.55 6.85 3.41
N LEU A 38 -17.54 7.67 3.76
CA LEU A 38 -18.93 7.44 3.40
C LEU A 38 -19.11 7.45 1.88
N VAL A 39 -18.56 8.44 1.18
CA VAL A 39 -18.62 8.52 -0.28
C VAL A 39 -17.89 7.34 -0.91
N GLY A 40 -16.70 7.00 -0.41
CA GLY A 40 -15.89 5.90 -0.93
C GLY A 40 -16.54 4.51 -0.79
N THR A 41 -17.42 4.32 0.20
CA THR A 41 -18.14 3.05 0.41
C THR A 41 -19.52 3.03 -0.23
N LEU A 42 -20.25 4.15 -0.17
CA LEU A 42 -21.62 4.24 -0.67
C LEU A 42 -21.66 4.39 -2.21
N TYR A 43 -20.72 5.13 -2.80
CA TYR A 43 -20.69 5.37 -4.25
C TYR A 43 -20.56 4.07 -5.08
N PRO A 44 -19.62 3.15 -4.78
CA PRO A 44 -19.53 1.86 -5.45
C PRO A 44 -20.83 1.04 -5.38
N MET A 45 -21.51 1.08 -4.23
CA MET A 45 -22.73 0.32 -4.01
C MET A 45 -23.90 0.89 -4.83
N ILE A 46 -24.07 2.21 -4.84
CA ILE A 46 -25.07 2.89 -5.67
C ILE A 46 -24.79 2.66 -7.16
N TYR A 47 -23.53 2.79 -7.58
CA TYR A 47 -23.13 2.55 -8.97
C TYR A 47 -23.44 1.12 -9.42
N GLY A 48 -23.22 0.13 -8.53
CA GLY A 48 -23.62 -1.26 -8.76
C GLY A 48 -25.14 -1.46 -8.83
N LEU A 49 -25.91 -0.76 -8.00
CA LEU A 49 -27.38 -0.80 -8.01
C LEU A 49 -27.98 -0.20 -9.29
N LEU A 50 -27.36 0.83 -9.85
CA LEU A 50 -27.79 1.48 -11.09
C LEU A 50 -27.47 0.67 -12.37
N GLY A 51 -26.80 -0.48 -12.24
CA GLY A 51 -26.51 -1.37 -13.36
C GLY A 51 -25.40 -0.88 -14.30
N TRP A 52 -24.67 0.19 -13.93
CA TRP A 52 -23.60 0.78 -14.76
C TRP A 52 -22.25 0.05 -14.64
N GLY A 53 -22.23 -1.09 -13.96
CA GLY A 53 -21.07 -1.94 -13.77
C GLY A 53 -20.67 -2.09 -12.29
N ARG A 54 -19.55 -2.78 -12.05
CA ARG A 54 -18.98 -2.93 -10.71
C ARG A 54 -17.71 -2.10 -10.60
N LEU A 55 -17.83 -0.91 -10.00
CA LEU A 55 -16.67 -0.12 -9.59
C LEU A 55 -16.21 -0.61 -8.22
N SER A 56 -14.94 -0.96 -8.07
CA SER A 56 -14.34 -1.27 -6.77
C SER A 56 -13.31 -0.20 -6.42
N VAL A 57 -13.55 0.47 -5.31
CA VAL A 57 -12.65 1.50 -4.80
C VAL A 57 -11.75 0.84 -3.77
N GLY A 58 -10.49 0.59 -4.16
CA GLY A 58 -9.51 -0.08 -3.31
C GLY A 58 -8.75 0.85 -2.37
N ALA A 59 -7.82 0.27 -1.61
CA ALA A 59 -6.89 0.97 -0.73
C ALA A 59 -6.21 2.22 -1.36
N PRO A 60 -5.83 2.25 -2.66
CA PRO A 60 -5.20 3.43 -3.25
C PRO A 60 -6.06 4.71 -3.24
N TYR A 61 -7.39 4.59 -3.25
CA TYR A 61 -8.27 5.75 -3.14
C TYR A 61 -8.29 6.28 -1.71
N PHE A 62 -8.56 5.41 -0.73
CA PHE A 62 -8.64 5.80 0.68
C PHE A 62 -7.31 6.31 1.22
N ASN A 63 -6.18 5.72 0.82
CA ASN A 63 -4.88 6.21 1.24
C ASN A 63 -4.63 7.63 0.72
N ARG A 64 -4.93 7.90 -0.55
CA ARG A 64 -4.74 9.24 -1.13
C ARG A 64 -5.71 10.27 -0.55
N ALA A 65 -6.97 9.89 -0.34
CA ALA A 65 -7.99 10.81 0.11
C ALA A 65 -7.93 11.04 1.62
N THR A 66 -7.78 9.99 2.44
CA THR A 66 -7.91 10.08 3.91
C THR A 66 -6.60 10.42 4.62
N LEU A 67 -5.44 9.93 4.15
CA LEU A 67 -4.17 10.16 4.84
C LEU A 67 -3.78 11.65 5.00
N PRO A 68 -3.90 12.55 4.00
CA PRO A 68 -3.50 13.94 4.19
C PRO A 68 -4.35 14.65 5.26
N PHE A 69 -5.67 14.42 5.28
CA PHE A 69 -6.54 14.99 6.31
C PHE A 69 -6.32 14.35 7.68
N GLY A 70 -6.07 13.03 7.73
CA GLY A 70 -5.75 12.33 8.97
C GLY A 70 -4.45 12.85 9.60
N LEU A 71 -3.40 13.07 8.79
CA LEU A 71 -2.13 13.62 9.24
C LEU A 71 -2.30 15.07 9.71
N LEU A 72 -3.04 15.90 8.95
CA LEU A 72 -3.34 17.27 9.33
C LEU A 72 -4.11 17.35 10.65
N MET A 73 -5.12 16.48 10.84
CA MET A 73 -5.89 16.37 12.08
C MET A 73 -4.98 16.02 13.26
N LEU A 74 -4.06 15.07 13.06
CA LEU A 74 -3.11 14.65 14.08
C LEU A 74 -2.20 15.81 14.51
N VAL A 75 -1.66 16.57 13.55
CA VAL A 75 -0.85 17.77 13.82
C VAL A 75 -1.65 18.81 14.63
N VAL A 76 -2.91 19.06 14.27
CA VAL A 76 -3.79 20.00 14.98
C VAL A 76 -4.02 19.56 16.43
N ILE A 77 -4.24 18.26 16.66
CA ILE A 77 -4.43 17.71 18.02
C ILE A 77 -3.15 17.88 18.84
N VAL A 78 -1.98 17.57 18.28
CA VAL A 78 -0.69 17.76 18.96
C VAL A 78 -0.49 19.22 19.32
N LEU A 79 -0.73 20.16 18.41
CA LEU A 79 -0.70 21.59 18.71
C LEU A 79 -1.68 21.99 19.81
N ALA A 80 -2.90 21.44 19.81
CA ALA A 80 -3.90 21.71 20.83
C ALA A 80 -3.47 21.24 22.22
N THR A 81 -2.77 20.10 22.32
CA THR A 81 -2.22 19.61 23.59
C THR A 81 -1.17 20.57 24.17
N PHE A 82 -0.28 21.13 23.35
CA PHE A 82 0.72 22.11 23.80
C PHE A 82 0.09 23.44 24.27
N VAL A 83 -1.03 23.84 23.68
CA VAL A 83 -1.72 25.10 24.03
C VAL A 83 -2.53 25.01 25.33
N SER A 84 -2.98 23.81 25.73
CA SER A 84 -3.94 23.61 26.85
C SER A 84 -3.37 23.50 28.28
N GLY A 85 -2.06 23.53 28.51
CA GLY A 85 -1.46 23.69 29.86
C GLY A 85 -1.14 22.42 30.68
N LYS A 86 -0.13 22.56 31.56
CA LYS A 86 0.91 21.55 31.93
C LYS A 86 0.56 20.35 32.84
N ARG A 87 -0.65 20.16 33.39
CA ARG A 87 -0.85 19.15 34.47
C ARG A 87 -1.44 17.79 34.06
N ALA A 88 -1.97 17.64 32.84
CA ALA A 88 -2.51 16.37 32.33
C ALA A 88 -1.78 15.86 31.06
N GLN A 89 -0.59 16.38 30.77
CA GLN A 89 -0.03 16.33 29.41
C GLN A 89 0.88 15.15 29.13
N LEU A 90 1.48 14.49 30.12
CA LEU A 90 2.48 13.46 29.85
C LEU A 90 1.88 12.20 29.20
N PRO A 91 0.79 11.61 29.74
CA PRO A 91 0.12 10.48 29.09
C PRO A 91 -0.48 10.85 27.74
N ALA A 92 -1.11 12.03 27.64
CA ALA A 92 -1.69 12.52 26.40
C ALA A 92 -0.61 12.78 25.33
N LEU A 93 0.52 13.41 25.68
CA LEU A 93 1.62 13.68 24.75
C LEU A 93 2.26 12.37 24.27
N VAL A 94 2.49 11.41 25.17
CA VAL A 94 3.02 10.08 24.81
C VAL A 94 2.06 9.35 23.88
N ALA A 95 0.75 9.37 24.17
CA ALA A 95 -0.26 8.77 23.30
C ALA A 95 -0.26 9.41 21.90
N HIS A 96 -0.30 10.74 21.80
CA HIS A 96 -0.32 11.41 20.49
C HIS A 96 1.01 11.31 19.74
N ALA A 97 2.14 11.33 20.44
CA ALA A 97 3.45 11.08 19.84
C ALA A 97 3.55 9.64 19.30
N GLY A 98 2.98 8.66 20.02
CA GLY A 98 2.84 7.29 19.55
C GLY A 98 1.99 7.19 18.28
N VAL A 99 0.84 7.87 18.22
CA VAL A 99 0.00 7.92 17.01
C VAL A 99 0.73 8.64 15.86
N LEU A 100 1.48 9.72 16.11
CA LEU A 100 2.32 10.39 15.11
C LEU A 100 3.35 9.42 14.52
N LEU A 101 4.07 8.70 15.37
CA LEU A 101 5.09 7.75 14.95
C LEU A 101 4.47 6.61 14.13
N PHE A 102 3.33 6.10 14.57
CA PHE A 102 2.59 5.07 13.84
C PHE A 102 2.10 5.59 12.47
N ALA A 103 1.49 6.77 12.42
CA ALA A 103 1.03 7.39 11.19
C ALA A 103 2.19 7.66 10.22
N ALA A 104 3.33 8.14 10.73
CA ALA A 104 4.55 8.31 9.93
C ALA A 104 5.04 6.95 9.38
N GLY A 105 5.03 5.89 10.20
CA GLY A 105 5.35 4.54 9.76
C GLY A 105 4.44 4.03 8.64
N VAL A 106 3.13 4.25 8.74
CA VAL A 106 2.14 3.89 7.70
C VAL A 106 2.42 4.66 6.41
N VAL A 107 2.67 5.98 6.49
CA VAL A 107 2.99 6.80 5.31
C VAL A 107 4.28 6.31 4.64
N VAL A 108 5.34 6.07 5.41
CA VAL A 108 6.61 5.55 4.90
C VAL A 108 6.42 4.19 4.23
N SER A 109 5.69 3.27 4.87
CA SER A 109 5.36 1.96 4.30
C SER A 109 4.53 2.06 3.02
N SER A 110 3.58 3.01 2.95
CA SER A 110 2.77 3.21 1.75
C SER A 110 3.57 3.82 0.59
N VAL A 111 4.56 4.68 0.87
CA VAL A 111 5.40 5.32 -0.15
C VAL A 111 6.53 4.41 -0.62
N SER A 112 6.98 3.47 0.22
CA SER A 112 8.07 2.56 -0.12
C SER A 112 7.68 1.50 -1.16
N ARG A 113 6.37 1.29 -1.39
CA ARG A 113 5.84 0.37 -2.40
C ARG A 113 5.49 1.10 -3.70
N GLN A 114 6.13 0.70 -4.79
CA GLN A 114 5.82 1.14 -6.15
C GLN A 114 5.27 -0.02 -6.97
N GLU A 115 4.20 0.21 -7.73
CA GLU A 115 3.54 -0.83 -8.53
C GLU A 115 3.18 -0.28 -9.92
N ILE A 116 3.37 -1.12 -10.95
CA ILE A 116 2.97 -0.82 -12.33
C ILE A 116 2.35 -2.06 -12.97
N SER A 117 1.25 -1.88 -13.71
CA SER A 117 0.57 -2.94 -14.45
C SER A 117 0.43 -2.58 -15.92
N LEU A 118 0.98 -3.40 -16.81
CA LEU A 118 1.01 -3.15 -18.24
C LEU A 118 1.03 -4.45 -19.05
N ASN A 119 0.62 -4.37 -20.31
CA ASN A 119 0.69 -5.49 -21.24
C ASN A 119 2.04 -5.48 -21.95
N LEU A 120 2.72 -6.62 -21.97
CA LEU A 120 4.06 -6.75 -22.53
C LEU A 120 4.12 -7.84 -23.59
N GLN A 121 4.99 -7.60 -24.57
CA GLN A 121 5.49 -8.61 -25.50
C GLN A 121 6.90 -9.05 -25.08
N PRO A 122 7.35 -10.26 -25.46
CA PRO A 122 8.71 -10.71 -25.22
C PRO A 122 9.75 -9.71 -25.72
N GLY A 123 10.78 -9.45 -24.91
CA GLY A 123 11.86 -8.50 -25.18
C GLY A 123 11.61 -7.08 -24.71
N GLN A 124 10.37 -6.68 -24.37
CA GLN A 124 10.07 -5.31 -23.93
C GLN A 124 10.59 -5.03 -22.51
N PRO A 125 11.43 -4.00 -22.31
CA PRO A 125 11.88 -3.59 -20.99
C PRO A 125 10.88 -2.66 -20.31
N VAL A 126 10.78 -2.78 -18.98
CA VAL A 126 9.95 -1.93 -18.12
C VAL A 126 10.77 -1.44 -16.95
N THR A 127 10.83 -0.13 -16.75
CA THR A 127 11.54 0.47 -15.63
C THR A 127 10.58 0.81 -14.49
N LEU A 128 10.87 0.31 -13.28
CA LEU A 128 10.13 0.61 -12.05
C LEU A 128 11.12 0.77 -10.88
N ALA A 129 11.00 1.87 -10.13
CA ALA A 129 11.83 2.16 -8.97
C ALA A 129 13.36 2.09 -9.20
N GLY A 130 13.82 2.32 -10.44
CA GLY A 130 15.24 2.21 -10.83
C GLY A 130 15.66 0.83 -11.36
N TYR A 131 14.80 -0.19 -11.25
CA TYR A 131 15.04 -1.53 -11.77
C TYR A 131 14.37 -1.73 -13.12
N THR A 132 14.99 -2.56 -13.97
CA THR A 132 14.42 -2.93 -15.27
C THR A 132 13.96 -4.37 -15.26
N PHE A 133 12.69 -4.58 -15.58
CA PHE A 133 12.05 -5.88 -15.77
C PHE A 133 11.94 -6.14 -17.26
N ARG A 134 12.40 -7.30 -17.72
CA ARG A 134 12.30 -7.69 -19.13
C ARG A 134 11.66 -9.05 -19.25
N PHE A 135 10.48 -9.10 -19.85
CA PHE A 135 9.82 -10.36 -20.17
C PHE A 135 10.60 -11.05 -21.29
N GLU A 136 11.23 -12.19 -21.02
CA GLU A 136 12.09 -12.86 -22.00
C GLU A 136 11.31 -13.89 -22.81
N ARG A 137 10.57 -14.78 -22.14
CA ARG A 137 9.81 -15.86 -22.78
C ARG A 137 8.74 -16.46 -21.88
N LEU A 138 7.85 -17.23 -22.48
CA LEU A 138 6.83 -18.04 -21.81
C LEU A 138 7.15 -19.53 -22.00
N ASP A 139 7.33 -20.25 -20.90
CA ASP A 139 7.54 -21.70 -20.88
C ASP A 139 6.20 -22.39 -20.55
N LEU A 140 5.68 -23.18 -21.48
CA LEU A 140 4.46 -23.96 -21.31
C LEU A 140 4.82 -25.37 -20.81
N GLN A 141 4.27 -25.78 -19.67
CA GLN A 141 4.54 -27.07 -19.05
C GLN A 141 3.22 -27.78 -18.70
N ALA A 142 3.07 -29.03 -19.12
CA ALA A 142 1.99 -29.90 -18.65
C ALA A 142 2.54 -30.81 -17.55
N LYS A 143 2.04 -30.66 -16.33
CA LYS A 143 2.30 -31.58 -15.20
C LYS A 143 1.09 -32.48 -15.02
N GLY A 144 1.29 -33.65 -14.39
CA GLY A 144 0.24 -34.68 -14.27
C GLY A 144 -1.09 -34.21 -13.64
N ASN A 145 -1.07 -33.12 -12.86
CA ASN A 145 -2.26 -32.59 -12.19
C ASN A 145 -2.69 -31.20 -12.67
N TYR A 146 -1.89 -30.51 -13.50
CA TYR A 146 -2.18 -29.16 -13.97
C TYR A 146 -1.34 -28.76 -15.19
N THR A 147 -1.87 -27.89 -16.02
CA THR A 147 -1.10 -27.16 -17.04
C THR A 147 -0.60 -25.84 -16.45
N SER A 148 0.60 -25.46 -16.85
CA SER A 148 1.35 -24.35 -16.28
C SER A 148 1.93 -23.48 -17.38
N GLU A 149 1.68 -22.19 -17.28
CA GLU A 149 2.31 -21.18 -18.12
C GLU A 149 3.24 -20.35 -17.24
N LYS A 150 4.55 -20.47 -17.46
CA LYS A 150 5.56 -19.82 -16.63
C LYS A 150 6.28 -18.76 -17.44
N ALA A 151 6.13 -17.49 -17.06
CA ALA A 151 6.91 -16.43 -17.70
C ALA A 151 8.27 -16.30 -17.03
N ILE A 152 9.30 -16.08 -17.85
CA ILE A 152 10.64 -15.76 -17.40
C ILE A 152 10.83 -14.25 -17.56
N VAL A 153 10.94 -13.56 -16.43
CA VAL A 153 11.17 -12.11 -16.39
C VAL A 153 12.55 -11.86 -15.81
N ALA A 154 13.48 -11.39 -16.62
CA ALA A 154 14.80 -10.99 -16.15
C ALA A 154 14.73 -9.65 -15.42
N LEU A 155 15.46 -9.56 -14.31
CA LEU A 155 15.54 -8.39 -13.45
C LEU A 155 16.95 -7.80 -13.53
N PHE A 156 17.02 -6.52 -13.84
CA PHE A 156 18.25 -5.76 -13.98
C PHE A 156 18.27 -4.59 -13.00
N ASP A 157 19.45 -4.36 -12.42
CA ASP A 157 19.82 -3.12 -11.76
C ASP A 157 20.74 -2.36 -12.71
N HIS A 158 20.30 -1.21 -13.21
CA HIS A 158 20.91 -0.52 -14.33
C HIS A 158 21.14 -1.44 -15.56
N GLN A 159 22.37 -1.89 -15.79
CA GLN A 159 22.77 -2.77 -16.90
C GLN A 159 23.12 -4.20 -16.43
N GLN A 160 23.20 -4.44 -15.12
CA GLN A 160 23.62 -5.71 -14.55
C GLN A 160 22.40 -6.59 -14.25
N ARG A 161 22.39 -7.82 -14.77
CA ARG A 161 21.35 -8.81 -14.43
C ARG A 161 21.54 -9.25 -12.99
N ILE A 162 20.67 -8.79 -12.10
CA ILE A 162 20.66 -9.18 -10.68
C ILE A 162 19.84 -10.46 -10.45
N GLY A 163 19.03 -10.85 -11.44
CA GLY A 163 18.51 -12.20 -11.58
C GLY A 163 17.22 -12.28 -12.38
N GLU A 164 16.26 -13.06 -11.91
CA GLU A 164 14.99 -13.31 -12.60
C GLU A 164 13.83 -13.57 -11.64
N LEU A 165 12.63 -13.35 -12.15
CA LEU A 165 11.32 -13.62 -11.58
C LEU A 165 10.56 -14.54 -12.52
N THR A 166 9.95 -15.59 -11.98
CA THR A 166 9.27 -16.65 -12.75
C THR A 166 7.79 -16.77 -12.36
N PRO A 167 6.93 -15.77 -12.62
CA PRO A 167 5.51 -15.86 -12.28
C PRO A 167 4.84 -16.95 -13.12
N GLU A 168 3.85 -17.63 -12.53
CA GLU A 168 3.25 -18.82 -13.12
C GLU A 168 1.72 -18.75 -13.07
N ARG A 169 1.06 -19.16 -14.15
CA ARG A 169 -0.38 -19.38 -14.24
C ARG A 169 -0.64 -20.88 -14.30
N ARG A 170 -1.41 -21.41 -13.34
CA ARG A 170 -1.74 -22.84 -13.24
C ARG A 170 -3.21 -23.07 -13.57
N PHE A 171 -3.50 -24.07 -14.39
CA PHE A 171 -4.86 -24.50 -14.68
C PHE A 171 -5.04 -25.97 -14.30
N TYR A 172 -5.97 -26.21 -13.38
CA TYR A 172 -6.32 -27.53 -12.87
C TYR A 172 -7.56 -28.04 -13.61
N GLU A 173 -7.35 -28.96 -14.55
CA GLU A 173 -8.43 -29.49 -15.41
C GLU A 173 -9.54 -30.17 -14.60
N ALA A 174 -9.18 -31.00 -13.62
CA ALA A 174 -10.13 -31.76 -12.80
C ALA A 174 -11.15 -30.89 -12.05
N ARG A 175 -10.78 -29.65 -11.72
CA ARG A 175 -11.65 -28.69 -11.00
C ARG A 175 -12.11 -27.52 -11.88
N ARG A 176 -11.68 -27.48 -13.15
CA ARG A 176 -11.81 -26.32 -14.04
C ARG A 176 -11.46 -25.00 -13.35
N GLN A 177 -10.37 -25.00 -12.58
CA GLN A 177 -9.97 -23.87 -11.76
C GLN A 177 -8.61 -23.33 -12.22
N GLN A 178 -8.51 -22.01 -12.34
CA GLN A 178 -7.27 -21.31 -12.61
C GLN A 178 -6.71 -20.66 -11.33
N MET A 179 -5.40 -20.75 -11.14
CA MET A 179 -4.66 -20.13 -10.05
C MET A 179 -3.45 -19.36 -10.59
N MET A 180 -3.07 -18.28 -9.90
CA MET A 180 -1.90 -17.47 -10.23
C MET A 180 -0.89 -17.61 -9.10
N GLU A 181 0.34 -18.00 -9.43
CA GLU A 181 1.46 -18.06 -8.51
C GLU A 181 2.37 -16.87 -8.78
N PRO A 182 2.42 -15.88 -7.86
CA PRO A 182 3.32 -14.74 -8.01
C PRO A 182 4.78 -15.20 -7.88
N SER A 183 5.68 -14.52 -8.58
CA SER A 183 7.11 -14.67 -8.33
C SER A 183 7.61 -13.55 -7.45
N ILE A 184 8.43 -13.92 -6.47
CA ILE A 184 9.01 -13.03 -5.48
C ILE A 184 10.51 -13.25 -5.52
N ARG A 185 11.24 -12.15 -5.52
CA ARG A 185 12.68 -12.11 -5.29
C ARG A 185 12.93 -10.97 -4.33
N TRP A 186 13.90 -11.12 -3.45
CA TRP A 186 14.26 -10.06 -2.53
C TRP A 186 15.77 -9.94 -2.38
N ASN A 187 16.19 -8.81 -1.83
CA ASN A 187 17.49 -8.62 -1.21
C ASN A 187 17.28 -7.97 0.17
N GLY A 188 18.36 -7.69 0.91
CA GLY A 188 18.27 -7.08 2.24
C GLY A 188 17.54 -5.73 2.33
N ILE A 189 17.24 -5.08 1.19
CA ILE A 189 16.72 -3.72 1.09
C ILE A 189 15.44 -3.62 0.25
N HIS A 190 15.20 -4.53 -0.70
CA HIS A 190 14.16 -4.46 -1.70
C HIS A 190 13.51 -5.82 -1.93
N ASP A 191 12.19 -5.80 -2.09
CA ASP A 191 11.39 -6.93 -2.54
C ASP A 191 10.80 -6.63 -3.91
N TRP A 192 11.05 -7.51 -4.86
CA TRP A 192 10.52 -7.45 -6.21
C TRP A 192 9.50 -8.57 -6.41
N TYR A 193 8.31 -8.18 -6.85
CA TYR A 193 7.22 -9.09 -7.15
C TYR A 193 6.87 -8.96 -8.62
N ALA A 194 6.57 -10.09 -9.26
CA ALA A 194 5.95 -10.14 -10.57
C ALA A 194 4.72 -11.03 -10.49
N VAL A 195 3.62 -10.56 -11.08
CA VAL A 195 2.38 -11.32 -11.23
C VAL A 195 1.98 -11.28 -12.69
N MET A 196 1.73 -12.45 -13.27
CA MET A 196 1.16 -12.56 -14.61
C MET A 196 -0.36 -12.36 -14.53
N GLY A 197 -0.95 -11.79 -15.57
CA GLY A 197 -2.39 -11.63 -15.73
C GLY A 197 -2.91 -12.35 -16.98
N GLY A 198 -4.08 -11.91 -17.44
CA GLY A 198 -4.66 -12.38 -18.70
C GLY A 198 -3.89 -11.88 -19.93
N GLU A 199 -4.09 -12.56 -21.05
CA GLU A 199 -3.65 -12.13 -22.36
C GLU A 199 -4.71 -11.21 -22.98
N ASN A 200 -4.29 -10.23 -23.78
CA ASN A 200 -5.21 -9.40 -24.54
C ASN A 200 -5.43 -9.93 -25.97
N TRP A 201 -6.39 -9.33 -26.68
CA TRP A 201 -6.72 -9.69 -28.07
C TRP A 201 -5.57 -9.53 -29.07
N ALA A 202 -4.49 -8.82 -28.70
CA ALA A 202 -3.31 -8.58 -29.52
C ALA A 202 -2.15 -9.55 -29.22
N GLY A 203 -2.35 -10.55 -28.36
CA GLY A 203 -1.32 -11.55 -28.03
C GLY A 203 -0.31 -11.12 -26.96
N SER A 204 -0.54 -9.99 -26.29
CA SER A 204 0.33 -9.49 -25.22
C SER A 204 -0.18 -9.87 -23.84
N LEU A 205 0.74 -10.24 -22.96
CA LEU A 205 0.46 -10.71 -21.61
C LEU A 205 0.48 -9.55 -20.63
N ARG A 206 -0.54 -9.45 -19.77
CA ARG A 206 -0.54 -8.47 -18.68
C ARG A 206 0.44 -8.89 -17.60
N PHE A 207 1.26 -7.96 -17.14
CA PHE A 207 2.12 -8.13 -15.97
C PHE A 207 1.87 -7.01 -14.97
N SER A 208 1.89 -7.37 -13.69
CA SER A 208 1.99 -6.42 -12.57
C SER A 208 3.33 -6.61 -11.88
N PHE A 209 4.14 -5.56 -11.86
CA PHE A 209 5.41 -5.52 -11.14
C PHE A 209 5.28 -4.64 -9.91
N VAL A 210 5.81 -5.12 -8.79
CA VAL A 210 5.86 -4.36 -7.54
C VAL A 210 7.30 -4.33 -7.06
N CYS A 211 7.78 -3.15 -6.69
CA CYS A 211 9.05 -2.97 -6.00
C CYS A 211 8.76 -2.32 -4.65
N THR A 212 9.13 -3.00 -3.57
CA THR A 212 8.97 -2.50 -2.20
C THR A 212 10.33 -2.30 -1.59
N LYS A 213 10.65 -1.07 -1.15
CA LYS A 213 11.82 -0.83 -0.28
C LYS A 213 11.47 -1.26 1.14
N ARG A 214 12.25 -2.20 1.69
CA ARG A 214 12.16 -2.57 3.10
C ARG A 214 12.69 -1.44 3.96
N CYS A 215 11.93 -1.07 4.98
CA CYS A 215 12.43 -0.34 6.13
C CYS A 215 12.87 -1.35 7.19
N ALA A 216 13.78 -0.97 8.10
CA ALA A 216 14.35 -1.87 9.12
C ALA A 216 13.33 -2.54 10.06
N LEU A 217 12.05 -2.15 10.01
CA LEU A 217 10.94 -2.76 10.76
C LEU A 217 10.17 -3.85 9.98
N ASP A 218 10.45 -4.06 8.70
CA ASP A 218 9.67 -4.97 7.85
C ASP A 218 10.29 -6.37 7.80
N LEU A 219 9.94 -7.22 8.78
CA LEU A 219 10.39 -8.62 8.87
C LEU A 219 9.66 -9.59 7.92
N GLY A 220 8.77 -9.10 7.05
CA GLY A 220 7.79 -9.93 6.32
C GLY A 220 8.36 -10.92 5.29
N GLY A 221 9.49 -10.61 4.65
CA GLY A 221 9.93 -11.40 3.49
C GLY A 221 10.46 -12.80 3.78
N ARG A 222 11.01 -13.06 4.99
CA ARG A 222 11.39 -14.44 5.38
C ARG A 222 10.16 -15.33 5.56
N ILE A 223 9.06 -14.76 6.05
CA ILE A 223 7.82 -15.49 6.34
C ILE A 223 7.18 -15.97 5.02
N VAL A 224 7.18 -15.12 3.99
CA VAL A 224 6.58 -15.47 2.69
C VAL A 224 7.37 -16.57 1.97
N ASP A 225 8.70 -16.50 2.01
CA ASP A 225 9.56 -17.54 1.43
C ASP A 225 9.49 -18.86 2.19
N ASP A 226 9.44 -18.83 3.52
CA ASP A 226 9.26 -20.03 4.34
C ASP A 226 7.88 -20.64 4.12
N CYS A 227 6.81 -19.84 4.07
CA CYS A 227 5.48 -20.32 3.70
C CYS A 227 5.47 -20.94 2.30
N ARG A 228 6.14 -20.34 1.31
CA ARG A 228 6.24 -20.90 -0.05
C ARG A 228 6.97 -22.24 -0.05
N ARG A 229 8.06 -22.36 0.72
CA ARG A 229 8.84 -23.60 0.85
C ARG A 229 8.00 -24.69 1.52
N ILE A 230 7.24 -24.35 2.55
CA ILE A 230 6.31 -25.26 3.25
C ILE A 230 5.18 -25.69 2.31
N ILE A 231 4.56 -24.76 1.56
CA ILE A 231 3.48 -25.08 0.62
C ILE A 231 3.97 -26.00 -0.50
N LYS A 232 5.16 -25.76 -1.05
CA LYS A 232 5.76 -26.65 -2.07
C LYS A 232 6.07 -28.05 -1.53
N ARG A 233 6.51 -28.16 -0.27
CA ARG A 233 6.66 -29.44 0.43
C ARG A 233 5.33 -30.16 0.60
N MET A 234 4.29 -29.45 1.02
CA MET A 234 2.95 -30.03 1.19
C MET A 234 2.31 -30.41 -0.14
N ALA A 235 2.62 -29.71 -1.22
CA ALA A 235 2.16 -30.02 -2.58
C ALA A 235 2.94 -31.16 -3.26
N GLY A 236 3.92 -31.77 -2.58
CA GLY A 236 4.72 -32.87 -3.12
C GLY A 236 5.63 -32.48 -4.29
N GLU A 237 5.94 -31.19 -4.45
CA GLU A 237 6.77 -30.68 -5.57
C GLU A 237 8.29 -30.84 -5.32
N GLU A 238 8.71 -31.33 -4.16
CA GLU A 238 10.12 -31.52 -3.77
C GLU A 238 10.56 -33.00 -3.90
N ALA A 239 10.16 -33.66 -5.01
CA ALA A 239 10.61 -35.00 -5.36
C ALA A 239 11.26 -35.01 -6.76
N ARG A 240 12.48 -34.45 -6.84
CA ARG A 240 13.65 -34.95 -7.59
C ARG A 240 14.83 -34.00 -7.43
#